data_AF-A0A918DFM4-F1
#
_entry.id   AF-A0A918DFM4-F1
#
_cell.length_a   1.000
_cell.length_b   1.000
_cell.length_c   1.000
_cell.angle_alpha   90.00
_cell.angle_beta   90.00
_cell.angle_gamma   90.00
#
_symmetry.space_group_name_H-M   'P 1'
#
loop_
_entity.id
_entity.type
_entity.pdbx_description
1 polymer ?
#
loop_
_entity_poly.entity_id
_entity_poly.type
_entity_poly.pdbx_seq_one_letter_code
_entity_poly.pdbx_strand_id
1 'polypeptide(L)'
;MRGSARRARITEAALDVFAARGYHATAMEEIASAAGVTRSVLYDHFPSKRVLLITVLQEQNARLVAHIGARITGTGSPGRRLRATLDAYFSFSEDWPAARRLLFDHTDEDDPEIKIVRWGIRETRTRSVAVMLGRDLRNLGLDPDSDTAHAVVELLISGTDGLAQWWAKNPSMPRGQLVEAAMLVLWNGLSQTPGRTSMS
;
A
#
# COMPACT_ATOMS: atom_id res chain seq x y z
N MET A 1 25.10 -10.97 16.37
CA MET A 1 23.73 -10.57 15.95
C MET A 1 23.20 -11.63 15.00
N ARG A 2 22.03 -12.21 15.24
CA ARG A 2 21.44 -13.24 14.35
C ARG A 2 21.18 -12.62 12.96
N GLY A 3 21.40 -13.36 11.87
CA GLY A 3 21.34 -12.84 10.49
C GLY A 3 20.02 -12.15 10.13
N SER A 4 18.90 -12.57 10.73
CA SER A 4 17.58 -11.96 10.53
C SER A 4 17.48 -10.53 11.09
N ALA A 5 17.97 -10.29 12.31
CA ALA A 5 17.97 -8.95 12.91
C ALA A 5 18.83 -7.96 12.12
N ARG A 6 19.88 -8.45 11.44
CA ARG A 6 20.70 -7.62 10.58
C ARG A 6 20.00 -7.27 9.28
N ARG A 7 19.36 -8.27 8.65
CA ARG A 7 18.57 -8.07 7.44
C ARG A 7 17.46 -7.02 7.66
N ALA A 8 16.73 -7.10 8.78
CA ALA A 8 15.69 -6.14 9.13
C ALA A 8 16.21 -4.70 9.26
N ARG A 9 17.33 -4.49 9.97
CA ARG A 9 17.94 -3.15 10.07
C ARG A 9 18.36 -2.58 8.71
N ILE A 10 18.84 -3.44 7.80
CA ILE A 10 19.20 -3.02 6.45
C ILE A 10 17.95 -2.60 5.67
N THR A 11 16.85 -3.37 5.74
CA THR A 11 15.63 -3.04 5.01
C THR A 11 14.92 -1.81 5.58
N GLU A 12 14.95 -1.61 6.90
CA GLU A 12 14.49 -0.39 7.57
C GLU A 12 15.27 0.85 7.13
N ALA A 13 16.61 0.80 7.17
CA ALA A 13 17.43 1.92 6.69
C ALA A 13 17.23 2.18 5.19
N ALA A 14 17.11 1.12 4.39
CA ALA A 14 16.86 1.23 2.96
C ALA A 14 15.51 1.88 2.64
N LEU A 15 14.46 1.57 3.41
CA LEU A 15 13.15 2.21 3.29
C LEU A 15 13.26 3.73 3.38
N ASP A 16 13.91 4.23 4.44
CA ASP A 16 14.02 5.67 4.67
C ASP A 16 14.84 6.36 3.58
N VAL A 17 15.98 5.76 3.18
CA VAL A 17 16.86 6.33 2.15
C VAL A 17 16.17 6.33 0.78
N PHE A 18 15.52 5.23 0.39
CA PHE A 18 14.77 5.18 -0.87
C PHE A 18 13.58 6.14 -0.88
N ALA A 19 12.81 6.22 0.21
CA ALA A 19 11.66 7.12 0.29
C ALA A 19 12.07 8.60 0.23
N ALA A 20 13.25 8.94 0.76
CA ALA A 20 13.75 10.32 0.77
C ALA A 20 14.34 10.74 -0.59
N ARG A 21 15.09 9.84 -1.26
CA ARG A 21 15.94 10.20 -2.41
C ARG A 21 15.51 9.60 -3.74
N GLY A 22 14.61 8.62 -3.72
CA GLY A 22 14.30 7.80 -4.89
C GLY A 22 15.37 6.73 -5.15
N TYR A 23 15.08 5.82 -6.09
CA TYR A 23 15.95 4.69 -6.35
C TYR A 23 17.30 5.11 -6.94
N HIS A 24 17.31 6.00 -7.93
CA HIS A 24 18.53 6.35 -8.67
C HIS A 24 19.54 7.12 -7.83
N ALA A 25 19.08 8.11 -7.06
CA ALA A 25 19.95 8.97 -6.24
C ALA A 25 20.40 8.31 -4.93
N THR A 26 20.01 7.06 -4.68
CA THR A 26 20.45 6.26 -3.54
C THR A 26 21.66 5.41 -3.91
N ALA A 27 22.74 5.50 -3.12
CA ALA A 27 23.89 4.61 -3.18
C ALA A 27 23.80 3.49 -2.13
N MET A 28 24.40 2.33 -2.42
CA MET A 28 24.44 1.21 -1.46
C MET A 28 25.24 1.56 -0.20
N GLU A 29 26.27 2.39 -0.35
CA GLU A 29 27.13 2.86 0.73
C GLU A 29 26.37 3.75 1.73
N GLU A 30 25.44 4.59 1.23
CA GLU A 30 24.56 5.41 2.08
C GLU A 30 23.66 4.51 2.94
N ILE A 31 23.10 3.45 2.35
CA ILE A 31 22.27 2.48 3.09
C ILE A 31 23.11 1.71 4.12
N ALA A 32 24.32 1.27 3.75
CA ALA A 32 25.21 0.58 4.69
C ALA A 32 25.53 1.46 5.91
N SER A 33 25.84 2.73 5.66
CA SER A 33 26.09 3.73 6.70
C SER A 33 24.86 3.92 7.60
N ALA A 34 23.68 4.15 7.00
CA ALA A 34 22.42 4.31 7.74
C ALA A 34 22.05 3.07 8.57
N ALA A 35 22.32 1.87 8.06
CA ALA A 35 22.06 0.61 8.77
C ALA A 35 23.14 0.25 9.82
N GLY A 36 24.23 1.03 9.91
CA GLY A 36 25.36 0.74 10.79
C GLY A 36 26.04 -0.60 10.46
N VAL A 37 26.20 -0.92 9.18
CA VAL A 37 26.88 -2.13 8.68
C VAL A 37 27.97 -1.77 7.68
N THR A 38 28.92 -2.67 7.47
CA THR A 38 29.94 -2.48 6.42
C THR A 38 29.36 -2.77 5.04
N ARG A 39 30.02 -2.27 3.99
CA ARG A 39 29.67 -2.56 2.59
C ARG A 39 29.63 -4.08 2.34
N SER A 40 30.66 -4.82 2.76
CA SER A 40 30.70 -6.28 2.59
C SER A 40 29.45 -6.94 3.17
N VAL A 41 29.09 -6.58 4.41
CA VAL A 41 27.93 -7.15 5.10
C VAL A 41 26.61 -6.80 4.42
N LEU A 42 26.50 -5.61 3.84
CA LEU A 42 25.32 -5.24 3.04
C LEU A 42 25.21 -6.14 1.79
N TYR A 43 26.29 -6.29 1.03
CA TYR A 43 26.30 -7.10 -0.19
C TYR A 43 26.13 -8.60 0.07
N ASP A 44 26.56 -9.11 1.24
CA ASP A 44 26.31 -10.49 1.67
C ASP A 44 24.80 -10.77 1.82
N HIS A 45 24.01 -9.78 2.25
CA HIS A 45 22.56 -9.91 2.40
C HIS A 45 21.79 -9.51 1.15
N PHE A 46 22.30 -8.54 0.39
CA PHE A 46 21.63 -7.92 -0.73
C PHE A 46 22.64 -7.68 -1.86
N PRO A 47 22.74 -8.59 -2.84
CA PRO A 47 23.78 -8.52 -3.87
C PRO A 47 23.64 -7.32 -4.82
N SER A 48 22.49 -6.64 -4.83
CA SER A 48 22.28 -5.42 -5.60
C SER A 48 21.25 -4.48 -4.95
N LYS A 49 21.34 -3.19 -5.29
CA LYS A 49 20.36 -2.16 -4.91
C LYS A 49 18.94 -2.53 -5.35
N ARG A 50 18.81 -3.15 -6.51
CA ARG A 50 17.53 -3.64 -7.04
C ARG A 50 16.92 -4.73 -6.18
N VAL A 51 17.70 -5.75 -5.80
CA VAL A 51 17.23 -6.84 -4.94
C VAL A 51 16.79 -6.30 -3.58
N LEU A 52 17.53 -5.32 -3.05
CA LEU A 52 17.15 -4.62 -1.83
C LEU A 52 15.83 -3.84 -2.00
N LEU A 53 15.68 -3.04 -3.06
CA LEU A 53 14.44 -2.30 -3.34
C LEU A 53 13.23 -3.26 -3.45
N ILE A 54 13.35 -4.34 -4.22
CA ILE A 54 12.29 -5.35 -4.36
C ILE A 54 11.90 -5.90 -2.99
N THR A 55 12.89 -6.26 -2.17
CA THR A 55 12.65 -6.78 -0.82
C THR A 55 11.89 -5.76 0.03
N VAL A 56 12.34 -4.50 0.05
CA VAL A 56 11.70 -3.45 0.86
C VAL A 56 10.28 -3.21 0.38
N LEU A 57 10.03 -3.12 -0.93
CA LEU A 57 8.69 -2.96 -1.50
C LEU A 57 7.76 -4.13 -1.13
N GLN A 58 8.26 -5.37 -1.22
CA GLN A 58 7.50 -6.56 -0.83
C GLN A 58 7.15 -6.55 0.66
N GLU A 59 8.12 -6.25 1.53
CA GLU A 59 7.92 -6.17 2.98
C GLU A 59 6.92 -5.07 3.35
N GLN A 60 7.04 -3.87 2.77
CA GLN A 60 6.10 -2.78 3.04
C GLN A 60 4.70 -3.07 2.48
N ASN A 61 4.59 -3.69 1.30
CA ASN A 61 3.31 -4.07 0.73
C ASN A 61 2.61 -5.14 1.59
N ALA A 62 3.35 -6.16 2.03
CA ALA A 62 2.84 -7.19 2.94
C ALA A 62 2.39 -6.58 4.28
N ARG A 63 3.17 -5.64 4.83
CA ARG A 63 2.81 -4.89 6.04
C ARG A 63 1.51 -4.11 5.86
N LEU A 64 1.36 -3.38 4.76
CA LEU A 64 0.14 -2.63 4.45
C LEU A 64 -1.07 -3.56 4.33
N VAL A 65 -0.95 -4.60 3.52
CA VAL A 65 -2.02 -5.59 3.30
C VAL A 65 -2.42 -6.26 4.61
N ALA A 66 -1.47 -6.63 5.46
CA ALA A 66 -1.75 -7.17 6.78
C ALA A 66 -2.43 -6.14 7.70
N HIS A 67 -2.00 -4.88 7.65
CA HIS A 67 -2.57 -3.79 8.46
C HIS A 67 -4.05 -3.57 8.14
N ILE A 68 -4.45 -3.59 6.87
CA ILE A 68 -5.85 -3.35 6.47
C ILE A 68 -6.69 -4.63 6.40
N GLY A 69 -6.06 -5.78 6.17
CA GLY A 69 -6.73 -7.03 5.80
C GLY A 69 -7.80 -7.50 6.80
N ALA A 70 -7.51 -7.43 8.09
CA ALA A 70 -8.46 -7.82 9.15
C ALA A 70 -9.73 -6.96 9.18
N ARG A 71 -9.66 -5.70 8.71
CA ARG A 71 -10.83 -4.81 8.62
C ARG A 71 -11.67 -5.11 7.37
N ILE A 72 -11.02 -5.45 6.28
CA ILE A 72 -11.68 -5.85 5.03
C ILE A 72 -12.47 -7.15 5.24
N THR A 73 -11.83 -8.16 5.84
CA THR A 73 -12.40 -9.50 6.05
C THR A 73 -13.18 -9.65 7.35
N GLY A 74 -13.28 -8.57 8.14
CA GLY A 74 -13.95 -8.56 9.44
C GLY A 74 -15.45 -8.86 9.38
N THR A 75 -16.09 -8.88 10.54
CA THR A 75 -17.54 -9.08 10.65
C THR A 75 -18.31 -7.76 10.58
N GLY A 76 -19.60 -7.81 10.23
CA GLY A 76 -20.48 -6.64 10.18
C GLY A 76 -20.85 -6.19 8.75
N SER A 77 -21.53 -5.05 8.63
CA SER A 77 -21.99 -4.54 7.34
C SER A 77 -20.82 -4.05 6.46
N PRO A 78 -20.94 -4.11 5.12
CA PRO A 78 -19.90 -3.62 4.22
C PRO A 78 -19.46 -2.18 4.51
N GLY A 79 -20.40 -1.29 4.82
CA GLY A 79 -20.09 0.11 5.13
C GLY A 79 -19.29 0.30 6.42
N ARG A 80 -19.49 -0.55 7.44
CA ARG A 80 -18.65 -0.52 8.65
C ARG A 80 -17.24 -1.02 8.36
N ARG A 81 -17.10 -2.08 7.55
CA ARG A 81 -15.79 -2.61 7.15
C ARG A 81 -15.02 -1.62 6.29
N LEU A 82 -15.70 -0.97 5.34
CA LEU A 82 -15.12 0.10 4.52
C LEU A 82 -14.60 1.26 5.39
N ARG A 83 -15.44 1.78 6.30
CA ARG A 83 -15.03 2.84 7.23
C ARG A 83 -13.79 2.44 8.06
N ALA A 84 -13.79 1.24 8.63
CA ALA A 84 -12.66 0.74 9.42
C ALA A 84 -11.39 0.51 8.58
N THR A 85 -11.55 0.14 7.31
CA THR A 85 -10.44 -0.04 6.36
C THR A 85 -9.83 1.31 5.97
N LEU A 86 -10.67 2.33 5.72
CA LEU A 86 -10.24 3.70 5.42
C LEU A 86 -9.46 4.31 6.59
N ASP A 87 -10.01 4.22 7.82
CA ASP A 87 -9.31 4.73 9.01
C ASP A 87 -7.94 4.06 9.21
N ALA A 88 -7.86 2.74 9.01
CA ALA A 88 -6.61 2.00 9.10
C ALA A 88 -5.60 2.39 8.02
N TYR A 89 -6.06 2.59 6.78
CA TYR A 89 -5.19 3.04 5.71
C TYR A 89 -4.65 4.46 5.97
N PHE A 90 -5.48 5.36 6.49
CA PHE A 90 -5.03 6.70 6.86
C PHE A 90 -4.10 6.69 8.08
N SER A 91 -4.35 5.84 9.09
CA SER A 91 -3.40 5.60 10.19
C SER A 91 -2.07 5.10 9.66
N PHE A 92 -2.07 4.13 8.74
CA PHE A 92 -0.84 3.65 8.10
C PHE A 92 -0.06 4.77 7.41
N SER A 93 -0.76 5.67 6.72
CA SER A 93 -0.15 6.79 6.01
C SER A 93 0.46 7.84 6.95
N GLU A 94 -0.16 8.04 8.13
CA GLU A 94 0.31 8.92 9.20
C GLU A 94 1.49 8.31 9.97
N ASP A 95 1.39 7.04 10.34
CA ASP A 95 2.37 6.32 11.15
C ASP A 95 3.63 5.94 10.35
N TRP A 96 3.49 5.67 9.05
CA TRP A 96 4.58 5.20 8.17
C TRP A 96 4.64 5.95 6.83
N PRO A 97 4.89 7.27 6.83
CA PRO A 97 4.87 8.09 5.62
C PRO A 97 5.94 7.67 4.60
N ALA A 98 7.10 7.17 5.06
CA ALA A 98 8.14 6.62 4.18
C ALA A 98 7.66 5.36 3.44
N ALA A 99 6.92 4.47 4.12
CA ALA A 99 6.35 3.27 3.50
C ALA A 99 5.27 3.62 2.49
N ARG A 100 4.36 4.56 2.80
CA ARG A 100 3.38 5.07 1.85
C ARG A 100 4.07 5.66 0.62
N ARG A 101 5.02 6.58 0.84
CA ARG A 101 5.79 7.22 -0.24
C ARG A 101 6.48 6.18 -1.12
N LEU A 102 7.17 5.20 -0.54
CA LEU A 102 7.85 4.18 -1.32
C LEU A 102 6.87 3.33 -2.15
N LEU A 103 5.69 3.00 -1.61
CA LEU A 103 4.71 2.14 -2.29
C LEU A 103 3.87 2.87 -3.36
N PHE A 104 3.62 4.17 -3.20
CA PHE A 104 2.64 4.90 -4.00
C PHE A 104 3.17 6.14 -4.71
N ASP A 105 4.28 6.74 -4.28
CA ASP A 105 4.84 7.87 -5.02
C ASP A 105 5.62 7.35 -6.25
N HIS A 106 5.30 7.93 -7.41
CA HIS A 106 5.76 7.49 -8.74
C HIS A 106 7.06 8.19 -9.21
N THR A 107 7.93 8.60 -8.29
CA THR A 107 9.06 9.51 -8.59
C THR A 107 10.13 8.97 -9.53
N ASP A 108 10.12 7.67 -9.84
CA ASP A 108 11.09 6.99 -10.70
C ASP A 108 10.41 6.38 -11.96
N GLU A 109 9.30 6.98 -12.41
CA GLU A 109 8.48 6.53 -13.54
C GLU A 109 9.13 6.64 -14.93
N ASP A 110 10.45 6.80 -15.04
CA ASP A 110 11.14 6.79 -16.32
C ASP A 110 12.04 5.56 -16.51
N ASP A 111 12.37 4.83 -15.43
CA ASP A 111 13.17 3.59 -15.51
C ASP A 111 12.27 2.36 -15.81
N PRO A 112 12.44 1.69 -16.97
CA PRO A 112 11.65 0.52 -17.33
C PRO A 112 11.76 -0.65 -16.34
N GLU A 113 12.92 -0.86 -15.72
CA GLU A 113 13.13 -1.95 -14.78
C GLU A 113 12.39 -1.69 -13.46
N ILE A 114 12.45 -0.45 -12.96
CA ILE A 114 11.73 -0.06 -11.75
C ILE A 114 10.22 -0.05 -11.98
N LYS A 115 9.76 0.34 -13.17
CA LYS A 115 8.35 0.21 -13.57
C LYS A 115 7.86 -1.22 -13.44
N ILE A 116 8.61 -2.20 -13.97
CA ILE A 116 8.22 -3.61 -13.92
C ILE A 116 8.10 -4.09 -12.46
N VAL A 117 9.08 -3.76 -11.62
CA VAL A 117 9.05 -4.11 -10.20
C VAL A 117 7.82 -3.51 -9.52
N ARG A 118 7.57 -2.21 -9.68
CA ARG A 118 6.43 -1.51 -9.06
C ARG A 118 5.10 -2.02 -9.58
N TRP A 119 5.01 -2.31 -10.87
CA TRP A 119 3.82 -2.91 -11.48
C TRP A 119 3.50 -4.27 -10.86
N GLY A 120 4.49 -5.16 -10.70
CA GLY A 120 4.27 -6.46 -10.05
C GLY A 120 3.82 -6.34 -8.58
N ILE A 121 4.35 -5.36 -7.83
CA ILE A 121 3.91 -5.08 -6.46
C ILE A 121 2.46 -4.58 -6.45
N ARG A 122 2.11 -3.66 -7.35
CA ARG A 122 0.75 -3.14 -7.52
C ARG A 122 -0.23 -4.26 -7.88
N GLU A 123 0.10 -5.10 -8.86
CA GLU A 123 -0.72 -6.24 -9.26
C GLU A 123 -0.95 -7.20 -8.08
N THR A 124 0.12 -7.53 -7.35
CA THR A 124 0.05 -8.40 -6.17
C THR A 124 -0.86 -7.82 -5.09
N ARG A 125 -0.73 -6.52 -4.81
CA ARG A 125 -1.58 -5.80 -3.85
C ARG A 125 -3.05 -5.86 -4.27
N THR A 126 -3.34 -5.56 -5.54
CA THR A 126 -4.70 -5.51 -6.08
C THR A 126 -5.37 -6.86 -6.05
N ARG A 127 -4.68 -7.92 -6.48
CA ARG A 127 -5.20 -9.29 -6.38
C ARG A 127 -5.46 -9.68 -4.92
N SER A 128 -4.55 -9.34 -4.00
CA SER A 128 -4.72 -9.64 -2.58
C SER A 128 -5.98 -8.96 -2.00
N VAL A 129 -6.20 -7.68 -2.33
CA VAL A 129 -7.37 -6.93 -1.87
C VAL A 129 -8.65 -7.42 -2.55
N ALA A 130 -8.62 -7.79 -3.84
CA ALA A 130 -9.75 -8.38 -4.54
C ALA A 130 -10.19 -9.72 -3.91
N VAL A 131 -9.23 -10.59 -3.57
CA VAL A 131 -9.50 -11.83 -2.83
C VAL A 131 -10.16 -11.53 -1.47
N MET A 132 -9.64 -10.55 -0.72
CA MET A 132 -10.22 -10.16 0.57
C MET A 132 -11.65 -9.59 0.43
N LEU A 133 -11.91 -8.83 -0.63
CA LEU A 133 -13.23 -8.30 -0.97
C LEU A 133 -14.13 -9.31 -1.69
N GLY A 134 -13.70 -10.56 -1.87
CA GLY A 134 -14.37 -11.50 -2.76
C GLY A 134 -15.85 -11.72 -2.46
N ARG A 135 -16.26 -11.65 -1.18
CA ARG A 135 -17.69 -11.69 -0.80
C ARG A 135 -18.45 -10.48 -1.32
N ASP A 136 -17.90 -9.28 -1.16
CA ASP A 136 -18.56 -8.04 -1.57
C ASP A 136 -18.61 -7.91 -3.09
N LEU A 137 -17.53 -8.26 -3.78
CA LEU A 137 -17.46 -8.26 -5.24
C LEU A 137 -18.48 -9.24 -5.85
N ARG A 138 -18.59 -10.46 -5.32
CA ARG A 138 -19.61 -11.41 -5.78
C ARG A 138 -21.04 -10.94 -5.53
N ASN A 139 -21.29 -10.23 -4.43
CA ASN A 139 -22.62 -9.62 -4.18
C ASN A 139 -22.95 -8.50 -5.17
N LEU A 140 -21.93 -7.89 -5.80
CA LEU A 140 -22.08 -6.93 -6.89
C LEU A 140 -22.15 -7.62 -8.28
N GLY A 141 -22.14 -8.95 -8.34
CA GLY A 141 -22.12 -9.71 -9.58
C GLY A 141 -20.75 -9.75 -10.28
N LEU A 142 -19.68 -9.41 -9.57
CA LEU A 142 -18.31 -9.43 -10.10
C LEU A 142 -17.56 -10.67 -9.64
N ASP A 143 -16.90 -11.34 -10.59
CA ASP A 143 -15.88 -12.34 -10.28
C ASP A 143 -14.63 -11.63 -9.72
N PRO A 144 -14.16 -11.96 -8.49
CA PRO A 144 -12.99 -11.32 -7.90
C PRO A 144 -11.71 -11.42 -8.74
N ASP A 145 -11.61 -12.41 -9.62
CA ASP A 145 -10.45 -12.60 -10.50
C ASP A 145 -10.58 -11.86 -11.85
N SER A 146 -11.73 -11.21 -12.12
CA SER A 146 -11.97 -10.48 -13.37
C SER A 146 -11.22 -9.14 -13.43
N ASP A 147 -10.90 -8.70 -14.66
CA ASP A 147 -10.30 -7.38 -14.91
C ASP A 147 -11.18 -6.23 -14.39
N THR A 148 -12.50 -6.37 -14.47
CA THR A 148 -13.43 -5.38 -13.92
C THR A 148 -13.33 -5.29 -12.40
N ALA A 149 -13.25 -6.42 -11.69
CA ALA A 149 -13.04 -6.42 -10.24
C ALA A 149 -11.70 -5.79 -9.85
N HIS A 150 -10.62 -6.15 -10.55
CA HIS A 150 -9.31 -5.54 -10.34
C HIS A 150 -9.33 -4.03 -10.60
N ALA A 151 -10.01 -3.56 -11.65
CA ALA A 151 -10.17 -2.14 -11.95
C ALA A 151 -10.94 -1.38 -10.85
N VAL A 152 -12.02 -1.98 -10.31
CA VAL A 152 -12.75 -1.42 -9.16
C VAL A 152 -11.83 -1.31 -7.94
N VAL A 153 -11.06 -2.36 -7.63
CA VAL A 153 -10.11 -2.36 -6.51
C VAL A 153 -9.02 -1.32 -6.71
N GLU A 154 -8.48 -1.17 -7.92
CA GLU A 154 -7.49 -0.14 -8.25
C GLU A 154 -8.04 1.28 -8.08
N LEU A 155 -9.29 1.52 -8.46
CA LEU A 155 -9.95 2.80 -8.23
C LEU A 155 -10.08 3.10 -6.73
N LEU A 156 -10.48 2.11 -5.93
CA LEU A 156 -10.58 2.25 -4.47
C LEU A 156 -9.22 2.55 -3.84
N ILE A 157 -8.18 1.80 -4.22
CA ILE A 157 -6.81 1.98 -3.71
C ILE A 157 -6.28 3.37 -4.10
N SER A 158 -6.32 3.69 -5.39
CA SER A 158 -5.76 4.95 -5.92
C SER A 158 -6.52 6.18 -5.39
N GLY A 159 -7.85 6.11 -5.31
CA GLY A 159 -8.66 7.19 -4.74
C GLY A 159 -8.37 7.42 -3.26
N THR A 160 -8.16 6.35 -2.50
CA THR A 160 -7.82 6.46 -1.07
C THR A 160 -6.40 7.00 -0.87
N ASP A 161 -5.41 6.52 -1.63
CA ASP A 161 -4.03 7.04 -1.55
C ASP A 161 -3.96 8.51 -2.00
N GLY A 162 -4.67 8.89 -3.07
CA GLY A 162 -4.74 10.28 -3.51
C GLY A 162 -5.25 11.22 -2.42
N LEU A 163 -6.24 10.77 -1.63
CA LEU A 163 -6.74 11.52 -0.49
C LEU A 163 -5.72 11.58 0.66
N ALA A 164 -4.99 10.51 0.93
CA ALA A 164 -3.89 10.50 1.91
C ALA A 164 -2.72 11.41 1.50
N GLN A 165 -2.37 11.42 0.21
CA GLN A 165 -1.36 12.30 -0.36
C GLN A 165 -1.76 13.77 -0.24
N TRP A 166 -3.03 14.10 -0.50
CA TRP A 166 -3.57 15.42 -0.27
C TRP A 166 -3.53 15.79 1.21
N TRP A 167 -3.94 14.88 2.10
CA TRP A 167 -3.95 15.10 3.54
C TRP A 167 -2.56 15.36 4.13
N ALA A 168 -1.52 14.69 3.62
CA ALA A 168 -0.13 14.95 4.01
C ALA A 168 0.32 16.41 3.76
N LYS A 169 -0.34 17.12 2.82
CA LYS A 169 -0.12 18.55 2.55
C LYS A 169 -1.12 19.46 3.30
N ASN A 170 -2.12 18.89 3.97
CA ASN A 170 -3.22 19.58 4.65
C ASN A 170 -3.44 18.98 6.07
N PRO A 171 -2.42 19.00 6.94
CA PRO A 171 -2.44 18.26 8.22
C PRO A 171 -3.41 18.83 9.26
N SER A 172 -3.97 20.02 9.03
CA SER A 172 -4.97 20.62 9.93
C SER A 172 -6.30 19.87 9.94
N MET A 173 -6.58 19.06 8.92
CA MET A 173 -7.79 18.25 8.85
C MET A 173 -7.65 17.01 9.74
N PRO A 174 -8.58 16.74 10.68
CA PRO A 174 -8.54 15.51 11.48
C PRO A 174 -8.80 14.26 10.62
N ARG A 175 -8.11 13.16 10.91
CA ARG A 175 -8.25 11.88 10.21
C ARG A 175 -9.70 11.40 10.08
N GLY A 176 -10.51 11.57 11.13
CA GLY A 176 -11.92 11.21 11.11
C GLY A 176 -12.73 11.95 10.04
N GLN A 177 -12.42 13.22 9.77
CA GLN A 177 -13.07 13.96 8.68
C GLN A 177 -12.65 13.43 7.30
N LEU A 178 -11.41 12.97 7.16
CA LEU A 178 -10.91 12.35 5.92
C LEU A 178 -11.65 11.04 5.62
N VAL A 179 -11.90 10.23 6.66
CA VAL A 179 -12.72 9.02 6.58
C VAL A 179 -14.13 9.34 6.11
N GLU A 180 -14.77 10.36 6.66
CA GLU A 180 -16.11 10.76 6.23
C GLU A 180 -16.13 11.28 4.79
N ALA A 181 -15.12 12.06 4.38
CA ALA A 181 -14.98 12.51 2.99
C ALA A 181 -14.86 11.33 2.01
N ALA A 182 -14.03 10.33 2.32
CA ALA A 182 -13.91 9.12 1.51
C ALA A 182 -15.22 8.31 1.49
N MET A 183 -15.90 8.18 2.63
CA MET A 183 -17.19 7.48 2.73
C MET A 183 -18.27 8.13 1.86
N LEU A 184 -18.33 9.47 1.77
CA LEU A 184 -19.31 10.17 0.94
C LEU A 184 -19.24 9.79 -0.54
N VAL A 185 -18.04 9.48 -1.06
CA VAL A 185 -17.86 9.10 -2.45
C VAL A 185 -17.99 7.57 -2.61
N LEU A 186 -17.22 6.83 -1.82
CA LEU A 186 -17.07 5.39 -2.00
C LEU A 186 -18.32 4.62 -1.57
N TRP A 187 -18.93 4.99 -0.44
CA TRP A 187 -20.11 4.29 0.05
C TRP A 187 -21.34 4.62 -0.79
N ASN A 188 -21.56 5.90 -1.10
CA ASN A 188 -22.72 6.30 -1.90
C ASN A 188 -22.66 5.71 -3.31
N GLY A 189 -21.48 5.65 -3.93
CA GLY A 189 -21.28 4.98 -5.21
C GLY A 189 -21.58 3.47 -5.15
N LEU A 190 -21.13 2.78 -4.10
CA LEU A 190 -21.39 1.35 -3.89
C LEU A 190 -22.83 1.03 -3.46
N SER A 191 -23.52 1.95 -2.78
CA SER A 191 -24.88 1.73 -2.29
C SER A 191 -25.97 1.97 -3.33
N GLN A 192 -25.67 2.78 -4.35
CA GLN A 192 -26.61 3.17 -5.42
C GLN A 192 -26.59 2.21 -6.62
N THR A 193 -25.77 1.15 -6.60
CA THR A 193 -25.70 0.19 -7.71
C THR A 193 -27.05 -0.54 -7.88
N PRO A 194 -27.69 -0.49 -9.06
CA PRO A 194 -29.03 -1.06 -9.27
C PRO A 194 -29.01 -2.58 -9.02
N GLY A 195 -29.86 -3.05 -8.11
CA GLY A 195 -29.93 -4.46 -7.69
C GLY A 195 -30.46 -4.67 -6.26
N ARG A 196 -30.55 -3.61 -5.44
CA ARG A 196 -31.14 -3.67 -4.09
C ARG A 196 -32.61 -3.25 -4.00
N THR A 197 -33.23 -2.81 -5.09
CA THR A 197 -34.66 -2.46 -5.15
C THR A 197 -35.47 -3.63 -5.70
N SER A 198 -35.74 -4.62 -4.86
CA SER A 198 -37.01 -5.39 -4.80
C SER A 198 -36.84 -6.57 -3.86
N MET A 199 -37.14 -6.36 -2.58
CA MET A 199 -37.68 -7.38 -1.67
C MET A 199 -38.15 -6.65 -0.41
N SER A 200 -39.32 -6.03 -0.57
CA SER A 200 -40.28 -5.73 0.50
C SER A 200 -41.40 -6.75 0.39
#